data_AF-A0A7R9WRT6-F1
#
_entry.id   AF-A0A7R9WRT6-F1
#
_cell.length_a   1.000
_cell.length_b   1.000
_cell.length_c   1.000
_cell.angle_alpha   90.00
_cell.angle_beta   90.00
_cell.angle_gamma   90.00
#
_symmetry.space_group_name_H-M   'P 1'
#
loop_
_entity.id
_entity.type
_entity.pdbx_description
1 polymer ?
#
loop_
_entity_poly.entity_id
_entity_poly.type
_entity_poly.pdbx_seq_one_letter_code
_entity_poly.pdbx_strand_id
1 'polypeptide(L)'
;DSAKLCGVAPIEWMESRYWHLKKTVGYQLARKLLFWGDKSFHLDELQLAIEEMAKRKKLGLRARNEGVRAIVRSARYFHPRSIPPHHKAIALVPRSSTQWISLICFVLDDIVASASSLRTDRYFLSDLYQALGRLGYGSIDFSANANTNASVQGESDGLDGNASPDAGEKARPKISFEILRQHFNDLHGATTPDGSDE
;
A
#
# COMPACT_ATOMS: atom_id res chain seq x y z
N ASP A 1 7.51 6.57 34.81
CA ASP A 1 7.42 5.60 35.92
C ASP A 1 6.58 4.36 35.65
N SER A 2 5.42 4.44 34.98
CA SER A 2 4.59 3.25 34.68
C SER A 2 5.23 2.20 33.76
N ALA A 3 6.02 2.59 32.75
CA ALA A 3 6.71 1.63 31.87
C ALA A 3 7.80 0.82 32.60
N LYS A 4 8.56 1.47 33.50
CA LYS A 4 9.52 0.80 34.39
C LYS A 4 8.83 -0.18 35.33
N LEU A 5 7.65 0.16 35.85
CA LEU A 5 6.85 -0.73 36.71
C LEU A 5 6.34 -1.98 35.98
N CYS A 6 6.15 -1.92 34.65
CA CYS A 6 5.78 -3.06 33.82
C CYS A 6 6.99 -3.82 33.23
N GLY A 7 8.23 -3.44 33.58
CA GLY A 7 9.44 -4.07 33.05
C GLY A 7 9.69 -3.83 31.55
N VAL A 8 9.03 -2.86 30.93
CA VAL A 8 9.19 -2.53 29.51
C VAL A 8 9.97 -1.23 29.37
N ALA A 9 10.96 -1.17 28.49
CA ALA A 9 11.68 0.07 28.25
C ALA A 9 10.69 1.13 27.72
N PRO A 10 10.72 2.39 28.22
CA PRO A 10 9.75 3.41 27.80
C PRO A 10 9.66 3.59 26.28
N ILE A 11 10.78 3.46 25.57
CA ILE A 11 10.83 3.56 24.10
C ILE A 11 10.07 2.42 23.42
N GLU A 12 10.26 1.18 23.86
CA GLU A 12 9.56 0.00 23.32
C GLU A 12 8.05 0.10 23.54
N TRP A 13 7.64 0.61 24.71
CA TRP A 13 6.23 0.85 24.99
C TRP A 13 5.66 1.91 24.04
N MET A 14 6.38 3.01 23.83
CA MET A 14 5.95 4.07 22.91
C MET A 14 5.85 3.57 21.46
N GLU A 15 6.83 2.81 20.98
CA GLU A 15 6.80 2.18 19.64
C GLU A 15 5.60 1.25 19.48
N SER A 16 5.31 0.42 20.49
CA SER A 16 4.15 -0.48 20.48
C SER A 16 2.80 0.26 20.40
N ARG A 17 2.77 1.54 20.81
CA ARG A 17 1.61 2.42 20.79
C ARG A 17 1.68 3.49 19.72
N TYR A 18 2.71 3.47 18.86
CA TYR A 18 3.03 4.55 17.95
C TYR A 18 1.84 5.01 17.11
N TRP A 19 1.13 4.10 16.44
CA TRP A 19 0.01 4.48 15.57
C TRP A 19 -1.13 5.17 16.33
N HIS A 20 -1.38 4.74 17.56
CA HIS A 20 -2.37 5.38 18.42
C HIS A 20 -1.90 6.75 18.89
N LEU A 21 -0.62 6.88 19.27
CA LEU A 21 -0.01 8.15 19.63
C LEU A 21 -0.06 9.13 18.44
N LYS A 22 0.36 8.72 17.25
CA LYS A 22 0.30 9.52 16.02
C LYS A 22 -1.11 10.04 15.73
N LYS A 23 -2.15 9.22 15.95
CA LYS A 23 -3.54 9.62 15.78
C LYS A 23 -4.01 10.63 16.84
N THR A 24 -3.51 10.52 18.07
CA THR A 24 -3.98 11.29 19.22
C THR A 24 -3.28 12.64 19.34
N VAL A 25 -1.95 12.66 19.28
CA VAL A 25 -1.14 13.88 19.46
C VAL A 25 -0.65 14.46 18.13
N GLY A 26 -0.94 13.79 17.01
CA GLY A 26 -0.45 14.18 15.71
C GLY A 26 1.00 13.77 15.47
N TYR A 27 1.40 13.83 14.20
CA TYR A 27 2.68 13.31 13.73
C TYR A 27 3.90 14.04 14.34
N GLN A 28 3.83 15.37 14.42
CA GLN A 28 4.95 16.20 14.89
C GLN A 28 5.27 15.97 16.37
N LEU A 29 4.29 15.65 17.19
CA LEU A 29 4.51 15.33 18.61
C LEU A 29 4.90 13.85 18.78
N ALA A 30 4.27 12.94 18.04
CA ALA A 30 4.62 11.52 18.09
C ALA A 30 6.10 11.25 17.74
N ARG A 31 6.65 11.92 16.72
CA ARG A 31 8.07 11.80 16.37
C ARG A 31 9.01 12.32 17.46
N LYS A 32 8.63 13.41 18.16
CA LYS A 32 9.41 13.97 19.27
C LYS A 32 9.41 13.04 20.47
N LEU A 33 8.28 12.40 20.77
CA LEU A 33 8.16 11.43 21.85
C LEU A 33 9.03 10.19 21.61
N LEU A 34 9.19 9.78 20.35
CA LEU A 34 10.06 8.67 19.95
C LEU A 34 11.52 9.06 19.75
N PHE A 35 11.88 10.33 20.00
CA PHE A 35 13.24 10.86 19.76
C PHE A 35 13.74 10.62 18.32
N TRP A 36 12.81 10.51 17.34
CA TRP A 36 13.19 10.37 15.94
C TRP A 36 13.74 11.69 15.40
N GLY A 37 14.91 11.63 14.76
CA GLY A 37 15.64 12.79 14.28
C GLY A 37 14.89 13.59 13.21
N ASP A 38 15.09 14.91 13.18
CA ASP A 38 14.36 15.83 12.30
C ASP A 38 14.49 15.51 10.80
N LYS A 39 15.56 14.83 10.39
CA LYS A 39 15.86 14.56 8.97
C LYS A 39 15.56 13.12 8.51
N SER A 40 15.42 12.17 9.44
CA SER A 40 15.26 10.73 9.14
C SER A 40 13.91 10.15 9.56
N PHE A 41 13.08 10.90 10.29
CA PHE A 41 11.86 10.39 10.93
C PHE A 41 10.92 9.60 10.01
N HIS A 42 10.86 9.94 8.71
CA HIS A 42 10.01 9.26 7.73
C HIS A 42 10.52 7.85 7.44
N LEU A 43 11.83 7.65 7.51
CA LEU A 43 12.46 6.35 7.38
C LEU A 43 12.36 5.54 8.67
N ASP A 44 12.45 6.20 9.84
CA ASP A 44 12.22 5.55 11.14
C ASP A 44 10.76 5.04 11.25
N GLU A 45 9.79 5.84 10.81
CA GLU A 45 8.40 5.43 10.69
C GLU A 45 8.22 4.25 9.72
N LEU A 46 8.91 4.28 8.59
CA LEU A 46 8.84 3.21 7.61
C LEU A 46 9.46 1.91 8.14
N GLN A 47 10.61 1.98 8.81
CA GLN A 47 11.24 0.85 9.50
C GLN A 47 10.25 0.21 10.47
N LEU A 48 9.66 1.02 11.36
CA LEU A 48 8.66 0.54 12.32
C LEU A 48 7.45 -0.12 11.64
N ALA A 49 6.97 0.44 10.53
CA ALA A 49 5.88 -0.14 9.77
C ALA A 49 6.23 -1.51 9.17
N ILE A 50 7.44 -1.66 8.61
CA ILE A 50 7.92 -2.92 8.03
C ILE A 50 8.12 -3.98 9.13
N GLU A 51 8.74 -3.60 10.25
CA GLU A 51 8.94 -4.49 11.40
C GLU A 51 7.63 -4.99 11.98
N GLU A 52 6.68 -4.09 12.21
CA GLU A 52 5.39 -4.49 12.75
C GLU A 52 4.65 -5.40 11.77
N MET A 53 4.67 -5.08 10.47
CA MET A 53 4.03 -5.91 9.46
C MET A 53 4.62 -7.33 9.43
N ALA A 54 5.96 -7.44 9.42
CA ALA A 54 6.66 -8.73 9.46
C ALA A 54 6.36 -9.51 10.75
N LYS A 55 6.39 -8.83 11.91
CA LYS A 55 6.07 -9.43 13.22
C LYS A 55 4.64 -9.95 13.26
N ARG A 56 3.66 -9.16 12.79
CA ARG A 56 2.25 -9.56 12.78
C ARG A 56 2.00 -10.72 11.83
N LYS A 57 2.59 -10.71 10.63
CA LYS A 57 2.50 -11.84 9.70
C LYS A 57 3.07 -13.13 10.30
N LYS A 58 4.23 -13.06 10.97
CA LYS A 58 4.82 -14.21 11.68
C LYS A 58 3.88 -14.78 12.77
N LEU A 59 3.06 -13.92 13.38
CA LEU A 59 2.06 -14.30 14.38
C LEU A 59 0.70 -14.70 13.77
N GLY A 60 0.58 -14.78 12.43
CA GLY A 60 -0.70 -15.04 11.75
C GLY A 60 -1.72 -13.90 11.91
N LEU A 61 -1.26 -12.72 12.31
CA LEU A 61 -2.10 -11.54 12.51
C LEU A 61 -2.03 -10.64 11.28
N ARG A 62 -3.19 -10.09 10.89
CA ARG A 62 -3.30 -9.04 9.87
C ARG A 62 -2.47 -7.82 10.23
N ALA A 63 -1.80 -7.21 9.24
CA ALA A 63 -1.07 -5.96 9.41
C ALA A 63 -2.00 -4.79 9.83
N ARG A 64 -1.46 -3.80 10.55
CA ARG A 64 -2.22 -2.58 10.86
C ARG A 64 -2.37 -1.73 9.61
N ASN A 65 -3.57 -1.15 9.43
CA ASN A 65 -3.86 -0.30 8.28
C ASN A 65 -2.92 0.91 8.22
N GLU A 66 -2.57 1.48 9.37
CA GLU A 66 -1.70 2.64 9.47
C GLU A 66 -0.28 2.32 9.00
N GLY A 67 0.28 1.17 9.41
CA GLY A 67 1.59 0.70 8.94
C GLY A 67 1.59 0.43 7.43
N VAL A 68 0.55 -0.24 6.93
CA VAL A 68 0.40 -0.50 5.49
C VAL A 68 0.31 0.79 4.69
N ARG A 69 -0.45 1.80 5.16
CA ARG A 69 -0.49 3.12 4.52
C ARG A 69 0.86 3.83 4.56
N ALA A 70 1.60 3.71 5.66
CA ALA A 70 2.94 4.30 5.77
C ALA A 70 3.89 3.69 4.73
N ILE A 71 3.89 2.36 4.56
CA ILE A 71 4.69 1.66 3.54
C ILE A 71 4.34 2.16 2.14
N VAL A 72 3.06 2.14 1.77
CA VAL A 72 2.61 2.52 0.42
C VAL A 72 2.90 3.98 0.12
N ARG A 73 2.68 4.88 1.10
CA ARG A 73 2.99 6.30 0.94
C ARG A 73 4.49 6.51 0.76
N SER A 74 5.34 5.81 1.50
CA SER A 74 6.78 5.93 1.34
C SER A 74 7.25 5.42 -0.02
N ALA A 75 6.64 4.35 -0.55
CA ALA A 75 6.92 3.84 -1.89
C ALA A 75 6.56 4.88 -2.98
N ARG A 76 5.45 5.61 -2.81
CA ARG A 76 5.04 6.70 -3.72
C ARG A 76 6.09 7.81 -3.84
N TYR A 77 6.80 8.12 -2.75
CA TYR A 77 7.82 9.16 -2.73
C TYR A 77 9.25 8.60 -2.79
N PHE A 78 9.40 7.30 -3.06
CA PHE A 78 10.72 6.69 -3.15
C PHE A 78 11.53 7.33 -4.27
N HIS A 79 12.77 7.69 -3.94
CA HIS A 79 13.80 8.03 -4.90
C HIS A 79 15.09 7.29 -4.50
N PRO A 80 15.79 6.61 -5.42
CA PRO A 80 17.00 5.84 -5.07
C PRO A 80 18.09 6.64 -4.35
N ARG A 81 18.10 7.97 -4.52
CA ARG A 81 19.04 8.90 -3.86
C ARG A 81 18.52 9.52 -2.55
N SER A 82 17.29 9.21 -2.11
CA SER A 82 16.70 9.84 -0.91
C SER A 82 17.12 9.17 0.41
N ILE A 83 17.73 7.99 0.35
CA ILE A 83 18.16 7.25 1.53
C ILE A 83 19.67 7.44 1.71
N PRO A 84 20.15 8.05 2.80
CA PRO A 84 21.57 8.23 3.04
C PRO A 84 22.29 6.88 3.13
N PRO A 85 23.40 6.65 2.39
CA PRO A 85 24.06 5.35 2.29
C PRO A 85 24.54 4.81 3.66
N HIS A 86 24.88 5.71 4.59
CA HIS A 86 25.43 5.40 5.91
C HIS A 86 24.42 5.43 7.07
N HIS A 87 23.12 5.57 6.81
CA HIS A 87 22.13 5.53 7.89
C HIS A 87 21.93 4.08 8.37
N LYS A 88 22.78 3.63 9.31
CA LYS A 88 22.79 2.26 9.84
C LYS A 88 21.51 1.88 10.60
N ALA A 89 20.74 2.86 11.09
CA ALA A 89 19.57 2.63 11.95
C ALA A 89 18.32 2.11 11.21
N ILE A 90 18.36 1.97 9.89
CA ILE A 90 17.17 1.70 9.07
C ILE A 90 17.46 0.52 8.14
N ALA A 91 17.62 -0.66 8.74
CA ALA A 91 18.11 -1.86 8.05
C ALA A 91 17.09 -2.47 7.07
N LEU A 92 15.79 -2.31 7.32
CA LEU A 92 14.73 -2.96 6.54
C LEU A 92 14.14 -2.06 5.46
N VAL A 93 14.51 -0.77 5.42
CA VAL A 93 13.98 0.13 4.38
C VAL A 93 14.56 -0.23 3.02
N PRO A 94 13.69 -0.47 2.01
CA PRO A 94 14.13 -0.82 0.68
C PRO A 94 14.98 0.29 0.03
N ARG A 95 16.11 -0.11 -0.58
CA ARG A 95 17.08 0.79 -1.24
C ARG A 95 17.04 0.70 -2.77
N SER A 96 16.38 -0.31 -3.33
CA SER A 96 16.21 -0.48 -4.77
C SER A 96 14.74 -0.63 -5.14
N SER A 97 14.39 -0.33 -6.41
CA SER A 97 13.04 -0.54 -6.93
C SER A 97 12.59 -1.98 -6.73
N THR A 98 13.46 -2.96 -6.97
CA THR A 98 13.16 -4.39 -6.75
C THR A 98 12.79 -4.70 -5.30
N GLN A 99 13.51 -4.14 -4.32
CA GLN A 99 13.17 -4.34 -2.91
C GLN A 99 11.84 -3.68 -2.54
N TRP A 100 11.57 -2.50 -3.09
CA TRP A 100 10.27 -1.82 -2.92
C TRP A 100 9.13 -2.62 -3.51
N ILE A 101 9.34 -3.18 -4.68
CA ILE A 101 8.40 -4.07 -5.36
C ILE A 101 8.05 -5.24 -4.46
N SER A 102 9.05 -6.00 -3.99
CA SER A 102 8.82 -7.15 -3.11
C SER A 102 8.04 -6.77 -1.85
N LEU A 103 8.31 -5.59 -1.28
CA LEU A 103 7.58 -5.08 -0.12
C LEU A 103 6.12 -4.71 -0.48
N ILE A 104 5.87 -4.13 -1.65
CA ILE A 104 4.51 -3.85 -2.12
C ILE A 104 3.76 -5.16 -2.40
N CYS A 105 4.37 -6.18 -3.00
CA CYS A 105 3.75 -7.51 -3.15
C CYS A 105 3.30 -8.06 -1.80
N PHE A 106 4.18 -7.97 -0.81
CA PHE A 106 3.92 -8.42 0.54
C PHE A 106 2.72 -7.70 1.18
N VAL A 107 2.58 -6.39 0.92
CA VAL A 107 1.41 -5.58 1.29
C VAL A 107 0.15 -6.04 0.57
N LEU A 108 0.23 -6.30 -0.74
CA LEU A 108 -0.91 -6.78 -1.52
C LEU A 108 -1.42 -8.12 -0.99
N ASP A 109 -0.52 -9.08 -0.73
CA ASP A 109 -0.87 -10.39 -0.21
C ASP A 109 -1.54 -10.30 1.17
N ASP A 110 -1.03 -9.47 2.09
CA ASP A 110 -1.68 -9.28 3.41
C ASP A 110 -3.09 -8.70 3.26
N ILE A 111 -3.27 -7.71 2.38
CA ILE A 111 -4.58 -7.10 2.14
C ILE A 111 -5.57 -8.12 1.56
N VAL A 112 -5.15 -8.99 0.62
CA VAL A 112 -5.99 -10.04 0.00
C VAL A 112 -6.27 -11.20 0.93
N ALA A 113 -5.38 -11.54 1.84
CA ALA A 113 -5.65 -12.58 2.83
C ALA A 113 -6.63 -12.11 3.92
N SER A 114 -6.64 -10.82 4.25
CA SER A 114 -7.13 -10.38 5.57
C SER A 114 -8.46 -9.61 5.60
N ALA A 115 -9.25 -9.64 4.51
CA ALA A 115 -10.48 -8.86 4.33
C ALA A 115 -10.34 -7.38 4.73
N SER A 116 -9.15 -6.80 4.54
CA SER A 116 -8.83 -5.45 5.01
C SER A 116 -9.74 -4.39 4.39
N SER A 117 -10.19 -3.43 5.20
CA SER A 117 -10.96 -2.27 4.74
C SER A 117 -10.19 -1.39 3.75
N LEU A 118 -8.87 -1.57 3.63
CA LEU A 118 -8.04 -0.88 2.64
C LEU A 118 -8.40 -1.27 1.20
N ARG A 119 -9.02 -2.43 0.96
CA ARG A 119 -9.43 -2.88 -0.38
C ARG A 119 -10.38 -1.92 -1.08
N THR A 120 -11.18 -1.19 -0.32
CA THR A 120 -12.20 -0.26 -0.85
C THR A 120 -11.88 1.20 -0.55
N ASP A 121 -10.75 1.47 0.11
CA ASP A 121 -10.33 2.83 0.45
C ASP A 121 -9.73 3.51 -0.77
N ARG A 122 -10.46 4.49 -1.32
CA ARG A 122 -10.07 5.21 -2.54
C ARG A 122 -8.73 5.95 -2.42
N TYR A 123 -8.43 6.51 -1.25
CA TYR A 123 -7.18 7.25 -1.04
C TYR A 123 -5.99 6.31 -0.96
N PHE A 124 -6.16 5.18 -0.26
CA PHE A 124 -5.15 4.13 -0.22
C PHE A 124 -4.86 3.56 -1.60
N LEU A 125 -5.91 3.22 -2.37
CA LEU A 125 -5.76 2.70 -3.72
C LEU A 125 -5.03 3.72 -4.61
N SER A 126 -5.41 5.00 -4.55
CA SER A 126 -4.72 6.06 -5.30
C SER A 126 -3.23 6.17 -4.94
N ASP A 127 -2.88 6.10 -3.65
CA ASP A 127 -1.48 6.10 -3.19
C ASP A 127 -0.73 4.85 -3.70
N LEU A 128 -1.37 3.67 -3.65
CA LEU A 128 -0.82 2.41 -4.14
C LEU A 128 -0.54 2.44 -5.64
N TYR A 129 -1.46 3.00 -6.42
CA TYR A 129 -1.25 3.17 -7.85
C TYR A 129 -0.09 4.09 -8.19
N GLN A 130 -0.01 5.23 -7.50
CA GLN A 130 1.09 6.17 -7.70
C GLN A 130 2.44 5.56 -7.28
N ALA A 131 2.45 4.73 -6.23
CA ALA A 131 3.63 3.97 -5.83
C ALA A 131 4.07 2.99 -6.91
N LEU A 132 3.15 2.17 -7.44
CA LEU A 132 3.45 1.25 -8.54
C LEU A 132 3.94 2.00 -9.79
N GLY A 133 3.25 3.09 -10.15
CA GLY A 133 3.67 4.02 -11.21
C GLY A 133 5.12 4.48 -11.08
N ARG A 134 5.51 4.87 -9.87
CA ARG A 134 6.88 5.31 -9.58
C ARG A 134 7.91 4.21 -9.58
N LEU A 135 7.52 2.99 -9.25
CA LEU A 135 8.41 1.83 -9.23
C LEU A 135 8.66 1.22 -10.63
N GLY A 136 8.08 1.81 -11.68
CA GLY A 136 8.30 1.39 -13.06
C GLY A 136 7.20 0.51 -13.65
N TYR A 137 6.10 0.32 -12.92
CA TYR A 137 4.87 -0.26 -13.48
C TYR A 137 4.17 0.88 -14.18
N GLY A 138 4.25 0.94 -15.52
CA GLY A 138 3.75 2.05 -16.34
C GLY A 138 2.33 2.50 -15.97
N SER A 139 1.93 3.69 -16.42
CA SER A 139 0.61 4.24 -16.14
C SER A 139 -0.45 3.19 -16.48
N ILE A 140 -1.07 2.60 -15.46
CA ILE A 140 -2.21 1.72 -15.66
C ILE A 140 -3.33 2.66 -16.12
N ASP A 141 -3.63 2.63 -17.42
CA ASP A 141 -4.65 3.47 -18.03
C ASP A 141 -6.03 2.89 -17.67
N PHE A 142 -6.77 3.61 -16.83
CA PHE A 142 -8.04 3.15 -16.27
C PHE A 142 -9.25 3.50 -17.15
N SER A 143 -9.02 3.91 -18.40
CA SER A 143 -10.08 4.20 -19.35
C SER A 143 -10.69 2.96 -20.03
N ALA A 144 -10.05 1.78 -19.94
CA ALA A 144 -10.49 0.58 -20.65
C ALA A 144 -11.01 -0.52 -19.71
N ASN A 145 -12.26 -0.39 -19.26
CA ASN A 145 -13.16 -1.54 -19.03
C ASN A 145 -14.62 -1.08 -18.80
N ALA A 146 -15.10 -0.19 -19.68
CA ALA A 146 -16.51 0.19 -19.75
C ALA A 146 -17.31 -0.63 -20.78
N ASN A 147 -16.66 -1.43 -21.66
CA ASN A 147 -17.31 -1.99 -22.86
C ASN A 147 -17.13 -3.50 -23.04
N THR A 148 -17.32 -4.31 -22.00
CA THR A 148 -17.29 -5.79 -22.15
C THR A 148 -18.52 -6.52 -21.62
N ASN A 149 -19.64 -5.83 -21.44
CA ASN A 149 -20.94 -6.48 -21.17
C ASN A 149 -22.13 -5.92 -21.99
N ALA A 150 -21.87 -5.18 -23.07
CA ALA A 150 -22.92 -4.68 -23.97
C ALA A 150 -22.81 -5.29 -25.37
N SER A 151 -22.81 -6.62 -25.46
CA SER A 151 -23.07 -7.37 -26.70
C SER A 151 -23.73 -8.71 -26.37
N VAL A 152 -24.95 -8.65 -25.83
CA VAL A 152 -25.91 -9.76 -25.92
C VAL A 152 -27.27 -9.14 -26.26
N GLN A 153 -27.59 -9.21 -27.56
CA GLN A 153 -28.91 -9.30 -28.20
C GLN A 153 -30.00 -8.25 -27.90
N GLY A 154 -30.49 -7.65 -28.99
CA GLY A 154 -31.80 -7.00 -29.03
C GLY A 154 -31.95 -5.98 -30.15
N GLU A 155 -32.10 -6.45 -31.39
CA GLU A 155 -32.73 -5.65 -32.46
C GLU A 155 -34.16 -5.26 -32.01
N SER A 156 -34.52 -3.98 -32.13
CA SER A 156 -35.86 -3.53 -32.56
C SER A 156 -35.92 -2.02 -32.70
N ASP A 157 -36.63 -1.61 -33.74
CA ASP A 157 -36.84 -0.27 -34.27
C ASP A 157 -37.57 0.72 -33.35
N GLY A 158 -37.43 2.02 -33.64
CA GLY A 158 -38.54 2.98 -33.47
C GLY A 158 -38.29 4.23 -32.62
N LEU A 159 -37.95 5.32 -33.30
CA LEU A 159 -38.36 6.74 -33.17
C LEU A 159 -38.64 7.44 -31.79
N ASP A 160 -38.13 8.68 -31.77
CA ASP A 160 -38.56 9.92 -31.08
C ASP A 160 -38.16 10.23 -29.61
N GLY A 161 -37.47 11.37 -29.46
CA GLY A 161 -37.86 12.41 -28.49
C GLY A 161 -36.97 12.68 -27.26
N ASN A 162 -36.34 13.87 -27.26
CA ASN A 162 -35.87 14.68 -26.12
C ASN A 162 -34.65 14.25 -25.26
N ALA A 163 -33.52 14.89 -25.56
CA ALA A 163 -32.42 15.20 -24.64
C ALA A 163 -32.85 16.30 -23.63
N SER A 164 -32.40 16.46 -22.39
CA SER A 164 -31.51 15.82 -21.39
C SER A 164 -31.41 16.84 -20.21
N PRO A 165 -30.71 16.63 -19.07
CA PRO A 165 -30.41 15.41 -18.32
C PRO A 165 -30.85 15.49 -16.84
N ASP A 166 -31.26 14.34 -16.32
CA ASP A 166 -31.19 14.01 -14.89
C ASP A 166 -29.73 13.71 -14.52
N ALA A 167 -29.31 14.13 -13.33
CA ALA A 167 -27.93 14.04 -12.86
C ALA A 167 -27.59 12.60 -12.46
N GLY A 168 -27.33 11.76 -13.47
CA GLY A 168 -26.79 10.42 -13.29
C GLY A 168 -25.39 10.47 -12.69
N GLU A 169 -25.30 10.12 -11.40
CA GLU A 169 -24.05 9.78 -10.73
C GLU A 169 -23.41 8.59 -11.47
N LYS A 170 -22.54 8.87 -12.44
CA LYS A 170 -21.83 7.86 -13.23
C LYS A 170 -21.08 6.93 -12.27
N ALA A 171 -21.58 5.70 -12.14
CA ALA A 171 -20.90 4.61 -11.45
C ALA A 171 -19.50 4.44 -12.05
N ARG A 172 -18.49 4.94 -11.33
CA ARG A 172 -17.09 4.82 -11.75
C ARG A 172 -16.66 3.35 -11.57
N PRO A 173 -15.84 2.80 -12.49
CA PRO A 173 -15.44 1.41 -12.43
C PRO A 173 -14.71 1.11 -11.12
N LYS A 174 -15.19 0.08 -10.40
CA LYS A 174 -14.52 -0.47 -9.22
C LYS A 174 -13.46 -1.45 -9.72
N ILE A 175 -12.20 -1.06 -9.65
CA ILE A 175 -11.10 -1.98 -9.94
C ILE A 175 -10.90 -2.84 -8.71
N SER A 176 -11.03 -4.15 -8.89
CA SER A 176 -10.84 -5.09 -7.79
C SER A 176 -9.34 -5.25 -7.52
N PHE A 177 -9.00 -5.42 -6.25
CA PHE A 177 -7.64 -5.70 -5.80
C PHE A 177 -7.10 -7.00 -6.43
N GLU A 178 -7.99 -7.93 -6.75
CA GLU A 178 -7.66 -9.19 -7.43
C GLU A 178 -7.15 -8.95 -8.85
N ILE A 179 -7.72 -7.99 -9.59
CA ILE A 179 -7.23 -7.60 -10.92
C ILE A 179 -5.83 -7.00 -10.82
N LEU A 180 -5.56 -6.20 -9.78
CA LEU A 180 -4.22 -5.63 -9.56
C LEU A 180 -3.20 -6.69 -9.22
N ARG A 181 -3.57 -7.62 -8.35
CA ARG A 181 -2.71 -8.73 -7.98
C ARG A 181 -2.44 -9.64 -9.17
N GLN A 182 -3.46 -9.95 -9.98
CA GLN A 182 -3.32 -10.78 -11.18
C GLN A 182 -2.42 -10.09 -12.20
N HIS A 183 -2.69 -8.83 -12.55
CA HIS A 183 -1.84 -8.07 -13.48
C HIS A 183 -0.40 -7.95 -12.98
N PHE A 184 -0.22 -7.82 -11.66
CA PHE A 184 1.10 -7.81 -11.05
C PHE A 184 1.80 -9.18 -11.14
N ASN A 185 1.07 -10.26 -10.85
CA ASN A 185 1.57 -11.63 -10.97
C ASN A 185 1.87 -12.00 -12.42
N ASP A 186 1.12 -11.53 -13.40
CA ASP A 186 1.37 -11.82 -14.82
C ASP A 186 2.66 -11.13 -15.31
N LEU A 187 2.94 -9.91 -14.83
CA LEU A 187 4.16 -9.18 -15.14
C LEU A 187 5.43 -9.79 -14.53
N HIS A 188 5.32 -10.54 -13.42
CA HIS A 188 6.46 -11.10 -12.68
C HIS A 188 6.49 -12.62 -12.56
N GLY A 189 5.40 -13.28 -12.93
CA GLY A 189 5.23 -14.73 -12.93
C GLY A 189 5.71 -15.38 -14.23
N ALA A 190 6.08 -14.60 -15.26
CA ALA A 190 6.75 -15.09 -16.46
C ALA A 190 8.24 -15.44 -16.26
N THR A 191 8.67 -15.62 -15.00
CA THR A 191 9.93 -16.29 -14.65
C THR A 191 9.63 -17.46 -13.72
N THR A 192 8.87 -18.44 -14.19
CA THR A 192 9.19 -19.83 -13.84
C THR A 192 10.46 -20.19 -14.62
N PRO A 193 11.56 -20.62 -13.97
CA PRO A 193 12.58 -21.35 -14.69
C PRO A 193 11.89 -22.59 -15.25
N ASP A 194 11.89 -22.69 -16.57
CA ASP A 194 11.45 -23.88 -17.26
C ASP A 194 12.20 -25.06 -16.65
N GLY A 195 11.43 -26.08 -16.27
CA GLY A 195 11.95 -27.35 -15.85
C GLY A 195 12.50 -28.04 -17.08
N SER A 196 13.73 -27.71 -17.43
CA SER A 196 14.54 -28.47 -18.38
C SER A 196 15.99 -28.21 -18.02
N ASP A 197 16.59 -29.17 -17.31
CA ASP A 197 17.75 -29.89 -17.83
C ASP A 197 18.02 -31.11 -16.92
N GLU A 198 17.88 -32.28 -17.57
CA GLU A 198 18.50 -33.60 -17.36
C GLU A 198 18.53 -34.28 -15.98
#